data_AF-A0A545T6W0-F1
#
_entry.id   AF-A0A545T6W0-F1
#
_cell.length_a   1.000
_cell.length_b   1.000
_cell.length_c   1.000
_cell.angle_alpha   90.00
_cell.angle_beta   90.00
_cell.angle_gamma   90.00
#
_symmetry.space_group_name_H-M   'P 1'
#
loop_
_entity.id
_entity.type
_entity.pdbx_description
1 polymer ?
#
loop_
_entity_poly.entity_id
_entity_poly.type
_entity_poly.pdbx_seq_one_letter_code
_entity_poly.pdbx_strand_id
1 'polypeptide(L)'
;MSKNKVYLSIAIALASAPVLADGHGHSTKNVSDKVIEEQRNNLAKNTKGKGFGPQTPRDIDNKAGSNTRLFEEAPAYNEMNLCNIHFHKNAENKGGEFTTYAGNGDGKGNNTGFKYSGKLTKAELTPSKNKVCKGLQSGDTIELHYVHSSAQVKPGPTLGACLSESIMNPQLRVETQVYVLVNDGNGADFGELTAIGERNGYAQALNIPSDTGTPVRFAGSTTGPSYNEKGSPLQVSWSVRPKVKKVEIETVGKWCEDNVFNEDHAHAVRNLVTNPELLSEIK
;
A
#
# COMPACT_ATOMS: atom_id res chain seq x y z
N MET A 1 -13.52 -57.30 44.40
CA MET A 1 -13.69 -56.13 45.30
C MET A 1 -13.67 -54.87 44.45
N SER A 2 -14.85 -54.31 44.20
CA SER A 2 -15.07 -53.07 43.46
C SER A 2 -14.55 -51.88 44.26
N LYS A 3 -13.90 -50.91 43.58
CA LYS A 3 -13.79 -49.53 44.07
C LYS A 3 -14.30 -48.60 42.97
N ASN A 4 -15.59 -48.32 43.02
CA ASN A 4 -16.23 -47.23 42.28
C ASN A 4 -15.66 -45.90 42.79
N LYS A 5 -15.04 -45.11 41.91
CA LYS A 5 -14.83 -43.67 42.13
C LYS A 5 -15.82 -42.92 41.26
N VAL A 6 -16.81 -42.34 41.91
CA VAL A 6 -17.78 -41.41 41.32
C VAL A 6 -17.06 -40.09 41.10
N TYR A 7 -17.01 -39.61 39.86
CA TYR A 7 -16.59 -38.25 39.54
C TYR A 7 -17.83 -37.41 39.24
N LEU A 8 -18.10 -36.46 40.13
CA LEU A 8 -19.17 -35.48 40.04
C LEU A 8 -18.77 -34.43 39.00
N SER A 9 -19.46 -34.39 37.86
CA SER A 9 -19.26 -33.37 36.84
C SER A 9 -20.11 -32.16 37.17
N ILE A 10 -19.48 -31.05 37.56
CA ILE A 10 -20.15 -29.75 37.75
C ILE A 10 -20.28 -29.10 36.37
N ALA A 11 -21.50 -29.05 35.84
CA ALA A 11 -21.83 -28.28 34.65
C ALA A 11 -22.01 -26.80 35.05
N ILE A 12 -21.06 -25.95 34.66
CA ILE A 12 -21.19 -24.50 34.77
C ILE A 12 -21.94 -24.01 33.53
N ALA A 13 -23.22 -23.66 33.70
CA ALA A 13 -24.00 -22.97 32.69
C ALA A 13 -23.55 -21.51 32.60
N LEU A 14 -22.73 -21.18 31.60
CA LEU A 14 -22.42 -19.80 31.23
C LEU A 14 -23.61 -19.26 30.42
N ALA A 15 -24.42 -18.42 31.05
CA ALA A 15 -25.45 -17.65 30.37
C ALA A 15 -24.79 -16.68 29.38
N SER A 16 -24.92 -16.96 28.09
CA SER A 16 -24.54 -16.05 27.02
C SER A 16 -25.55 -14.90 26.93
N ALA A 17 -25.15 -13.72 27.41
CA ALA A 17 -25.87 -12.47 27.12
C ALA A 17 -25.66 -12.09 25.64
N PRO A 18 -26.69 -11.64 24.92
CA PRO A 18 -26.54 -11.17 23.54
C PRO A 18 -25.78 -9.83 23.56
N VAL A 19 -24.59 -9.81 22.96
CA VAL A 19 -23.91 -8.56 22.63
C VAL A 19 -24.65 -7.97 21.43
N LEU A 20 -25.45 -6.94 21.70
CA LEU A 20 -25.97 -6.05 20.67
C LEU A 20 -24.77 -5.33 20.05
N ALA A 21 -24.44 -5.69 18.80
CA ALA A 21 -23.45 -4.98 18.02
C ALA A 21 -24.08 -3.66 17.53
N ASP A 22 -23.81 -2.57 18.24
CA ASP A 22 -24.13 -1.23 17.75
C ASP A 22 -23.24 -0.90 16.56
N GLY A 23 -23.88 -0.77 15.40
CA GLY A 23 -23.28 -0.23 14.18
C GLY A 23 -23.05 1.27 14.33
N HIS A 24 -21.93 1.65 14.94
CA HIS A 24 -21.42 3.01 14.93
C HIS A 24 -19.98 3.03 14.40
N GLY A 25 -19.73 3.86 13.39
CA GLY A 25 -18.44 3.97 12.72
C GLY A 25 -17.31 4.13 13.74
N HIS A 26 -16.36 3.21 13.69
CA HIS A 26 -15.11 3.32 14.44
C HIS A 26 -14.37 4.57 13.98
N SER A 27 -14.59 5.70 14.67
CA SER A 27 -13.59 6.76 14.70
C SER A 27 -12.40 6.20 15.48
N THR A 28 -11.49 5.55 14.78
CA THR A 28 -10.19 5.21 15.36
C THR A 28 -9.56 6.53 15.76
N LYS A 29 -9.45 6.78 17.06
CA LYS A 29 -8.90 8.03 17.60
C LYS A 29 -7.48 8.18 17.06
N ASN A 30 -7.23 9.26 16.33
CA ASN A 30 -5.90 9.59 15.84
C ASN A 30 -4.91 9.61 17.01
N VAL A 31 -3.77 8.95 16.86
CA VAL A 31 -2.65 9.11 17.78
C VAL A 31 -2.10 10.54 17.69
N SER A 32 -1.45 11.01 18.75
CA SER A 32 -0.87 12.35 18.76
C SER A 32 0.34 12.44 17.83
N ASP A 33 0.67 13.66 17.39
CA ASP A 33 1.86 13.92 16.57
C ASP A 33 3.14 13.42 17.24
N LYS A 34 3.18 13.47 18.58
CA LYS A 34 4.30 12.95 19.38
C LYS A 34 4.58 11.46 19.13
N VAL A 35 3.54 10.64 18.92
CA VAL A 35 3.73 9.21 18.61
C VAL A 35 4.43 9.05 17.26
N ILE A 36 4.00 9.80 16.24
CA ILE A 36 4.59 9.74 14.90
C ILE A 36 6.01 10.31 14.90
N GLU A 37 6.26 11.36 15.68
CA GLU A 37 7.59 11.94 15.89
C GLU A 37 8.54 10.93 16.56
N GLU A 38 8.10 10.27 17.63
CA GLU A 38 8.86 9.20 18.30
C GLU A 38 9.19 8.05 17.33
N GLN A 39 8.23 7.64 16.50
CA GLN A 39 8.47 6.60 15.49
C GLN A 39 9.54 7.01 14.47
N ARG A 40 9.47 8.25 13.96
CA ARG A 40 10.49 8.80 13.03
C ARG A 40 11.87 8.93 13.69
N ASN A 41 11.92 9.32 14.95
CA ASN A 41 13.16 9.39 15.73
C ASN A 41 13.77 7.99 15.93
N ASN A 42 12.93 6.99 16.23
CA ASN A 42 13.36 5.60 16.35
C ASN A 42 13.85 5.05 15.02
N LEU A 43 13.16 5.34 13.91
CA LEU A 43 13.63 5.00 12.57
C LEU A 43 15.05 5.54 12.33
N ALA A 44 15.27 6.84 12.53
CA ALA A 44 16.58 7.47 12.33
C ALA A 44 17.67 6.84 13.20
N LYS A 45 17.38 6.61 14.50
CA LYS A 45 18.29 5.93 15.42
C LYS A 45 18.60 4.49 14.98
N ASN A 46 17.59 3.76 14.54
CA ASN A 46 17.69 2.35 14.21
C ASN A 46 18.33 2.11 12.83
N THR A 47 18.46 3.12 11.99
CA THR A 47 19.16 3.05 10.69
C THR A 47 20.56 3.64 10.70
N LYS A 48 20.88 4.54 11.65
CA LYS A 48 22.16 5.25 11.72
C LYS A 48 23.35 4.27 11.71
N GLY A 49 24.26 4.46 10.74
CA GLY A 49 25.49 3.67 10.61
C GLY A 49 25.30 2.22 10.15
N LYS A 50 24.08 1.77 9.83
CA LYS A 50 23.81 0.37 9.46
C LYS A 50 23.83 0.10 7.95
N GLY A 51 24.06 1.11 7.13
CA GLY A 51 24.18 0.96 5.68
C GLY A 51 22.86 0.83 4.92
N PHE A 52 21.72 1.16 5.52
CA PHE A 52 20.45 1.22 4.78
C PHE A 52 20.51 2.24 3.63
N GLY A 53 19.93 1.86 2.50
CA GLY A 53 19.66 2.77 1.40
C GLY A 53 18.54 3.77 1.71
N PRO A 54 18.23 4.66 0.76
CA PRO A 54 17.05 5.52 0.80
C PRO A 54 15.78 4.74 1.18
N GLN A 55 14.87 5.40 1.90
CA GLN A 55 13.65 4.84 2.43
C GLN A 55 12.41 5.49 1.80
N THR A 56 11.31 4.76 1.82
CA THR A 56 10.02 5.14 1.22
C THR A 56 8.90 4.83 2.23
N PRO A 57 7.77 5.56 2.24
CA PRO A 57 7.34 6.63 1.31
C PRO A 57 7.93 8.02 1.56
N ARG A 58 7.84 8.89 0.56
CA ARG A 58 8.36 10.28 0.60
C ARG A 58 7.39 11.30 0.00
N ASP A 59 7.70 12.57 0.19
CA ASP A 59 7.13 13.66 -0.60
C ASP A 59 7.85 13.70 -1.96
N ILE A 60 7.11 13.48 -3.05
CA ILE A 60 7.64 13.46 -4.43
C ILE A 60 7.83 14.87 -5.01
N ASP A 61 7.23 15.90 -4.38
CA ASP A 61 7.48 17.30 -4.74
C ASP A 61 8.76 17.83 -4.05
N ASN A 62 9.23 17.14 -3.01
CA ASN A 62 10.49 17.47 -2.32
C ASN A 62 11.67 16.71 -2.91
N LYS A 63 12.49 17.41 -3.71
CA LYS A 63 13.69 16.85 -4.33
C LYS A 63 14.83 16.52 -3.37
N ALA A 64 14.82 17.08 -2.16
CA ALA A 64 15.93 16.95 -1.23
C ALA A 64 16.10 15.52 -0.72
N GLY A 65 17.36 15.10 -0.64
CA GLY A 65 17.80 13.87 0.01
C GLY A 65 19.32 13.85 0.06
N SER A 66 19.87 13.37 1.18
CA SER A 66 21.32 13.33 1.42
C SER A 66 21.84 11.90 1.62
N ASN A 67 20.99 10.88 1.45
CA ASN A 67 21.44 9.51 1.48
C ASN A 67 22.25 9.20 0.21
N THR A 68 23.56 8.99 0.38
CA THR A 68 24.50 8.73 -0.71
C THR A 68 24.65 7.25 -1.05
N ARG A 69 23.91 6.35 -0.38
CA ARG A 69 23.91 4.92 -0.72
C ARG A 69 23.13 4.73 -2.02
N LEU A 70 23.85 4.32 -3.05
CA LEU A 70 23.31 4.02 -4.37
C LEU A 70 23.20 2.51 -4.56
N PHE A 71 22.20 2.12 -5.35
CA PHE A 71 22.06 0.79 -5.92
C PHE A 71 21.72 0.94 -7.40
N GLU A 72 21.92 -0.12 -8.16
CA GLU A 72 21.65 -0.10 -9.60
C GLU A 72 20.16 0.15 -9.85
N GLU A 73 19.86 1.18 -10.65
CA GLU A 73 18.50 1.46 -11.08
C GLU A 73 17.95 0.24 -11.82
N ALA A 74 16.78 -0.22 -11.39
CA ALA A 74 16.10 -1.32 -12.05
C ALA A 74 15.78 -0.96 -13.51
N PRO A 75 15.80 -1.95 -14.44
CA PRO A 75 15.42 -1.75 -15.83
C PRO A 75 14.03 -1.11 -16.00
N ALA A 76 13.67 -0.78 -17.23
CA ALA A 76 12.30 -0.37 -17.49
C ALA A 76 11.32 -1.52 -17.16
N TYR A 77 10.12 -1.20 -16.69
CA TYR A 77 9.17 -2.22 -16.22
C TYR A 77 8.79 -3.24 -17.31
N ASN A 78 8.84 -2.85 -18.58
CA ASN A 78 8.57 -3.69 -19.76
C ASN A 78 9.72 -4.66 -20.11
N GLU A 79 10.80 -4.63 -19.34
CA GLU A 79 11.95 -5.55 -19.43
C GLU A 79 12.10 -6.38 -18.13
N MET A 80 11.05 -6.41 -17.29
CA MET A 80 11.02 -7.09 -15.99
C MET A 80 9.73 -7.88 -15.83
N ASN A 81 9.71 -8.89 -14.94
CA ASN A 81 8.48 -9.63 -14.65
C ASN A 81 7.62 -8.89 -13.64
N LEU A 82 6.38 -8.57 -13.98
CA LEU A 82 5.34 -8.25 -13.02
C LEU A 82 5.19 -9.45 -12.06
N CYS A 83 5.36 -9.19 -10.76
CA CYS A 83 5.30 -10.20 -9.73
C CYS A 83 4.14 -9.98 -8.75
N ASN A 84 3.70 -8.74 -8.56
CA ASN A 84 2.59 -8.43 -7.67
C ASN A 84 1.88 -7.13 -8.04
N ILE A 85 0.57 -7.07 -7.81
CA ILE A 85 -0.21 -5.84 -7.77
C ILE A 85 -0.93 -5.80 -6.42
N HIS A 86 -0.77 -4.71 -5.69
CA HIS A 86 -1.47 -4.45 -4.43
C HIS A 86 -1.75 -2.95 -4.28
N PHE A 87 -2.68 -2.60 -3.40
CA PHE A 87 -2.99 -1.20 -3.13
C PHE A 87 -3.15 -0.89 -1.65
N HIS A 88 -2.97 0.39 -1.31
CA HIS A 88 -3.13 0.91 0.04
C HIS A 88 -4.35 1.82 0.14
N LYS A 89 -4.91 1.95 1.36
CA LYS A 89 -5.93 2.98 1.62
C LYS A 89 -5.22 4.30 1.88
N ASN A 90 -5.54 5.29 1.05
CA ASN A 90 -4.79 6.54 0.86
C ASN A 90 -3.40 6.31 0.24
N ALA A 91 -2.82 7.38 -0.27
CA ALA A 91 -1.47 7.38 -0.81
C ALA A 91 -0.42 7.27 0.30
N GLU A 92 0.57 6.40 0.09
CA GLU A 92 1.75 6.28 0.94
C GLU A 92 2.66 7.48 0.70
N ASN A 93 2.91 7.76 -0.58
CA ASN A 93 3.67 8.93 -1.00
C ASN A 93 2.79 10.19 -0.90
N LYS A 94 3.44 11.35 -0.78
CA LYS A 94 2.79 12.67 -0.83
C LYS A 94 3.24 13.39 -2.09
N GLY A 95 2.36 14.12 -2.76
CA GLY A 95 2.74 15.09 -3.78
C GLY A 95 1.71 15.21 -4.88
N GLY A 96 1.93 16.15 -5.81
CA GLY A 96 1.00 16.41 -6.90
C GLY A 96 -0.45 16.61 -6.40
N GLU A 97 -1.35 15.72 -6.81
CA GLU A 97 -2.78 15.78 -6.49
C GLU A 97 -3.18 15.03 -5.21
N PHE A 98 -2.24 14.41 -4.48
CA PHE A 98 -2.50 13.67 -3.24
C PHE A 98 -1.67 14.24 -2.08
N THR A 99 -2.14 15.35 -1.52
CA THR A 99 -1.41 16.14 -0.50
C THR A 99 -2.20 16.36 0.78
N THR A 100 -3.48 16.02 0.80
CA THR A 100 -4.35 16.19 1.97
C THR A 100 -4.08 15.07 2.97
N TYR A 101 -3.44 15.39 4.10
CA TYR A 101 -3.12 14.40 5.11
C TYR A 101 -4.38 13.86 5.80
N ALA A 102 -4.53 12.54 5.86
CA ALA A 102 -5.69 11.88 6.46
C ALA A 102 -5.70 11.96 8.01
N GLY A 103 -4.58 12.36 8.62
CA GLY A 103 -4.35 12.31 10.06
C GLY A 103 -3.41 11.16 10.43
N ASN A 104 -3.03 11.05 11.72
CA ASN A 104 -2.05 10.07 12.18
C ASN A 104 -2.59 8.62 12.28
N GLY A 105 -3.90 8.44 12.13
CA GLY A 105 -4.53 7.14 12.24
C GLY A 105 -4.26 6.49 13.60
N ASP A 106 -4.16 5.16 13.60
CA ASP A 106 -3.87 4.37 14.80
C ASP A 106 -2.37 4.29 15.16
N GLY A 107 -1.50 5.00 14.44
CA GLY A 107 -0.04 4.92 14.58
C GLY A 107 0.57 3.61 14.06
N LYS A 108 -0.24 2.72 13.48
CA LYS A 108 0.16 1.44 12.89
C LYS A 108 -0.17 1.35 11.40
N GLY A 109 -0.50 2.48 10.78
CA GLY A 109 -0.70 2.61 9.34
C GLY A 109 -2.15 2.54 8.88
N ASN A 110 -3.11 2.30 9.78
CA ASN A 110 -4.53 2.38 9.41
C ASN A 110 -5.02 3.82 9.54
N ASN A 111 -5.91 4.25 8.63
CA ASN A 111 -6.55 5.56 8.66
C ASN A 111 -5.57 6.76 8.63
N THR A 112 -4.41 6.59 7.98
CA THR A 112 -3.40 7.64 7.74
C THR A 112 -3.03 7.70 6.24
N GLY A 113 -1.96 8.40 5.86
CA GLY A 113 -1.56 8.63 4.47
C GLY A 113 -2.16 9.90 3.86
N PHE A 114 -2.11 10.00 2.52
CA PHE A 114 -2.49 11.20 1.79
C PHE A 114 -3.68 10.96 0.85
N LYS A 115 -4.68 11.82 0.95
CA LYS A 115 -5.89 11.78 0.12
C LYS A 115 -5.71 12.65 -1.11
N TYR A 116 -6.46 12.31 -2.16
CA TYR A 116 -6.71 13.20 -3.27
C TYR A 116 -7.19 14.56 -2.75
N SER A 117 -6.51 15.61 -3.20
CA SER A 117 -6.74 17.00 -2.78
C SER A 117 -7.74 17.74 -3.66
N GLY A 118 -8.19 17.12 -4.76
CA GLY A 118 -9.18 17.73 -5.64
C GLY A 118 -10.62 17.57 -5.14
N LYS A 119 -11.57 17.94 -5.99
CA LYS A 119 -13.01 17.92 -5.67
C LYS A 119 -13.71 16.79 -6.41
N LEU A 120 -14.71 16.22 -5.74
CA LEU A 120 -15.65 15.25 -6.31
C LEU A 120 -17.06 15.85 -6.28
N THR A 121 -17.84 15.51 -7.28
CA THR A 121 -19.26 15.85 -7.37
C THR A 121 -20.09 14.97 -6.43
N LYS A 122 -21.33 15.37 -6.18
CA LYS A 122 -22.27 14.56 -5.40
C LYS A 122 -22.57 13.21 -6.07
N ALA A 123 -22.60 13.16 -7.40
CA ALA A 123 -22.83 11.95 -8.16
C ALA A 123 -21.67 10.95 -7.96
N GLU A 124 -20.43 11.43 -8.08
CA GLU A 124 -19.23 10.61 -7.87
C GLU A 124 -19.13 10.05 -6.45
N LEU A 125 -19.66 10.79 -5.45
CA LEU A 125 -19.68 10.40 -4.04
C LEU A 125 -20.88 9.51 -3.67
N THR A 126 -21.69 9.06 -4.63
CA THR A 126 -22.83 8.18 -4.35
C THR A 126 -22.32 6.90 -3.67
N PRO A 127 -22.89 6.47 -2.52
CA PRO A 127 -22.44 5.26 -1.84
C PRO A 127 -22.55 4.03 -2.74
N SER A 128 -21.53 3.17 -2.71
CA SER A 128 -21.61 1.83 -3.31
C SER A 128 -22.74 1.02 -2.66
N LYS A 129 -23.39 0.16 -3.45
CA LYS A 129 -24.43 -0.74 -2.95
C LYS A 129 -23.83 -1.94 -2.21
N ASN A 130 -22.58 -2.27 -2.51
CA ASN A 130 -21.88 -3.44 -2.02
C ASN A 130 -20.78 -3.05 -1.02
N LYS A 131 -20.35 -4.00 -0.20
CA LYS A 131 -19.14 -3.83 0.60
C LYS A 131 -17.93 -4.01 -0.31
N VAL A 132 -17.24 -2.93 -0.63
CA VAL A 132 -16.07 -2.97 -1.51
C VAL A 132 -14.80 -3.23 -0.70
N CYS A 133 -14.04 -4.28 -1.06
CA CYS A 133 -12.70 -4.59 -0.54
C CYS A 133 -12.55 -4.41 0.98
N LYS A 134 -13.49 -4.99 1.75
CA LYS A 134 -13.56 -4.92 3.21
C LYS A 134 -13.56 -3.50 3.83
N GLY A 135 -14.08 -2.49 3.12
CA GLY A 135 -14.36 -1.17 3.73
C GLY A 135 -13.91 0.05 2.93
N LEU A 136 -13.77 -0.07 1.61
CA LEU A 136 -13.64 1.09 0.72
C LEU A 136 -14.99 1.73 0.45
N GLN A 137 -14.97 3.05 0.24
CA GLN A 137 -16.13 3.88 -0.02
C GLN A 137 -15.85 4.84 -1.18
N SER A 138 -16.91 5.32 -1.84
CA SER A 138 -16.79 6.36 -2.86
C SER A 138 -16.15 7.61 -2.24
N GLY A 139 -15.17 8.17 -2.92
CA GLY A 139 -14.34 9.26 -2.44
C GLY A 139 -13.06 8.83 -1.71
N ASP A 140 -12.90 7.55 -1.38
CA ASP A 140 -11.62 7.06 -0.86
C ASP A 140 -10.52 7.21 -1.92
N THR A 141 -9.31 7.51 -1.45
CA THR A 141 -8.09 7.48 -2.28
C THR A 141 -7.42 6.12 -2.09
N ILE A 142 -6.84 5.57 -3.16
CA ILE A 142 -5.99 4.38 -3.10
C ILE A 142 -4.70 4.62 -3.88
N GLU A 143 -3.58 4.10 -3.39
CA GLU A 143 -2.31 4.04 -4.13
C GLU A 143 -2.05 2.60 -4.53
N LEU A 144 -1.96 2.36 -5.84
CA LEU A 144 -1.75 1.05 -6.46
C LEU A 144 -0.27 0.91 -6.87
N HIS A 145 0.31 -0.23 -6.52
CA HIS A 145 1.67 -0.61 -6.87
C HIS A 145 1.66 -1.75 -7.89
N TYR A 146 2.29 -1.53 -9.04
CA TYR A 146 2.67 -2.60 -9.96
C TYR A 146 4.13 -2.95 -9.70
N VAL A 147 4.35 -4.04 -8.97
CA VAL A 147 5.68 -4.46 -8.55
C VAL A 147 6.30 -5.40 -9.59
N HIS A 148 7.51 -5.05 -10.01
CA HIS A 148 8.27 -5.79 -11.01
C HIS A 148 9.59 -6.27 -10.43
N SER A 149 10.04 -7.44 -10.87
CA SER A 149 11.29 -8.07 -10.48
C SER A 149 12.09 -8.47 -11.71
N SER A 150 13.41 -8.29 -11.63
CA SER A 150 14.36 -8.85 -12.62
C SER A 150 14.50 -10.37 -12.50
N ALA A 151 14.03 -10.97 -11.41
CA ALA A 151 14.01 -12.41 -11.26
C ALA A 151 13.03 -13.09 -12.23
N GLN A 152 13.27 -14.37 -12.52
CA GLN A 152 12.35 -15.21 -13.27
C GLN A 152 11.22 -15.68 -12.34
N VAL A 153 10.23 -14.82 -12.13
CA VAL A 153 9.07 -15.03 -11.25
C VAL A 153 7.76 -14.85 -12.01
N LYS A 154 6.65 -15.22 -11.37
CA LYS A 154 5.30 -15.06 -11.91
C LYS A 154 4.44 -14.23 -10.95
N PRO A 155 3.38 -13.56 -11.44
CA PRO A 155 2.39 -12.89 -10.61
C PRO A 155 1.88 -13.79 -9.48
N GLY A 156 1.86 -13.28 -8.26
CA GLY A 156 1.38 -14.03 -7.10
C GLY A 156 1.22 -13.18 -5.83
N PRO A 157 0.75 -13.81 -4.75
CA PRO A 157 0.44 -13.11 -3.52
C PRO A 157 1.72 -12.66 -2.80
N THR A 158 1.62 -11.50 -2.14
CA THR A 158 2.66 -10.90 -1.29
C THR A 158 3.95 -10.49 -2.04
N LEU A 159 4.82 -9.77 -1.33
CA LEU A 159 6.16 -9.46 -1.80
C LEU A 159 7.02 -10.72 -2.08
N GLY A 160 6.68 -11.87 -1.48
CA GLY A 160 7.37 -13.13 -1.71
C GLY A 160 7.34 -13.57 -3.19
N ALA A 161 6.27 -13.24 -3.93
CA ALA A 161 6.16 -13.54 -5.35
C ALA A 161 7.19 -12.78 -6.21
N CYS A 162 7.79 -11.71 -5.68
CA CYS A 162 8.82 -10.93 -6.36
C CYS A 162 10.24 -11.45 -6.12
N LEU A 163 10.40 -12.44 -5.25
CA LEU A 163 11.68 -13.00 -4.84
C LEU A 163 11.83 -14.44 -5.37
N SER A 164 13.07 -14.88 -5.54
CA SER A 164 13.39 -16.25 -5.96
C SER A 164 14.52 -16.78 -5.07
N GLU A 165 14.45 -18.05 -4.68
CA GLU A 165 15.52 -18.71 -3.92
C GLU A 165 16.85 -18.73 -4.68
N SER A 166 16.80 -18.64 -6.01
CA SER A 166 17.98 -18.62 -6.88
C SER A 166 18.63 -17.24 -7.02
N ILE A 167 17.95 -16.16 -6.59
CA ILE A 167 18.39 -14.77 -6.79
C ILE A 167 18.25 -14.01 -5.47
N MET A 168 19.36 -13.80 -4.78
CA MET A 168 19.39 -13.17 -3.46
C MET A 168 19.14 -11.66 -3.48
N ASN A 169 19.38 -10.99 -4.62
CA ASN A 169 19.24 -9.54 -4.74
C ASN A 169 18.66 -9.14 -6.11
N PRO A 170 17.38 -9.47 -6.39
CA PRO A 170 16.76 -9.01 -7.62
C PRO A 170 16.63 -7.48 -7.57
N GLN A 171 16.81 -6.84 -8.72
CA GLN A 171 16.35 -5.46 -8.88
C GLN A 171 14.82 -5.43 -8.82
N LEU A 172 14.29 -4.55 -7.96
CA LEU A 172 12.87 -4.33 -7.77
C LEU A 172 12.47 -2.95 -8.30
N ARG A 173 11.35 -2.90 -9.01
CA ARG A 173 10.76 -1.67 -9.54
C ARG A 173 9.30 -1.59 -9.17
N VAL A 174 8.85 -0.40 -8.76
CA VAL A 174 7.43 -0.14 -8.54
C VAL A 174 6.98 1.01 -9.45
N GLU A 175 6.02 0.70 -10.32
CA GLU A 175 5.21 1.72 -10.99
C GLU A 175 4.01 2.02 -10.11
N THR A 176 3.83 3.28 -9.74
CA THR A 176 2.81 3.71 -8.79
C THR A 176 1.79 4.61 -9.45
N GLN A 177 0.52 4.33 -9.17
CA GLN A 177 -0.62 5.15 -9.56
C GLN A 177 -1.46 5.48 -8.34
N VAL A 178 -1.97 6.71 -8.26
CA VAL A 178 -2.94 7.09 -7.25
C VAL A 178 -4.30 7.24 -7.89
N TYR A 179 -5.32 6.63 -7.30
CA TYR A 179 -6.69 6.69 -7.77
C TYR A 179 -7.61 7.27 -6.71
N VAL A 180 -8.73 7.86 -7.16
CA VAL A 180 -9.87 8.20 -6.31
C VAL A 180 -11.09 7.43 -6.78
N LEU A 181 -11.79 6.84 -5.83
CA LEU A 181 -12.94 5.98 -6.12
C LEU A 181 -14.17 6.84 -6.37
N VAL A 182 -14.84 6.61 -7.49
CA VAL A 182 -16.09 7.29 -7.86
C VAL A 182 -17.16 6.24 -8.16
N ASN A 183 -18.42 6.66 -8.11
CA ASN A 183 -19.59 5.78 -8.32
C ASN A 183 -20.68 6.46 -9.16
N ASP A 184 -20.27 7.10 -10.25
CA ASP A 184 -21.15 7.78 -11.20
C ASP A 184 -21.20 7.11 -12.58
N GLY A 185 -20.49 5.98 -12.76
CA GLY A 185 -20.42 5.23 -14.01
C GLY A 185 -19.45 5.81 -15.04
N ASN A 186 -18.70 6.88 -14.70
CA ASN A 186 -17.73 7.52 -15.61
C ASN A 186 -16.27 7.23 -15.22
N GLY A 187 -16.04 6.48 -14.13
CA GLY A 187 -14.71 6.07 -13.70
C GLY A 187 -14.07 5.05 -14.65
N ALA A 188 -12.74 4.96 -14.64
CA ALA A 188 -12.04 3.89 -15.33
C ALA A 188 -12.30 2.52 -14.67
N ASP A 189 -12.27 1.44 -15.46
CA ASP A 189 -12.43 0.07 -14.95
C ASP A 189 -11.13 -0.42 -14.32
N PHE A 190 -11.17 -0.77 -13.02
CA PHE A 190 -10.01 -1.23 -12.28
C PHE A 190 -9.48 -2.59 -12.75
N GLY A 191 -10.34 -3.48 -13.23
CA GLY A 191 -9.96 -4.76 -13.83
C GLY A 191 -9.21 -4.56 -15.13
N GLU A 192 -9.59 -3.58 -15.95
CA GLU A 192 -8.81 -3.21 -17.14
C GLU A 192 -7.45 -2.64 -16.76
N LEU A 193 -7.39 -1.73 -15.79
CA LEU A 193 -6.14 -1.11 -15.32
C LEU A 193 -5.15 -2.14 -14.75
N THR A 194 -5.68 -3.18 -14.09
CA THR A 194 -4.90 -4.26 -13.48
C THR A 194 -4.77 -5.51 -14.35
N ALA A 195 -5.24 -5.45 -15.61
CA ALA A 195 -5.17 -6.57 -16.52
C ALA A 195 -3.72 -7.02 -16.72
N ILE A 196 -3.47 -8.32 -16.54
CA ILE A 196 -2.15 -8.92 -16.68
C ILE A 196 -2.07 -9.74 -17.97
N GLY A 197 -0.86 -9.88 -18.48
CA GLY A 197 -0.56 -10.75 -19.61
C GLY A 197 0.94 -10.90 -19.79
N GLU A 198 1.35 -11.33 -20.98
CA GLU A 198 2.76 -11.45 -21.34
C GLU A 198 3.09 -10.46 -22.47
N ARG A 199 4.24 -9.80 -22.38
CA ARG A 199 4.84 -9.06 -23.50
C ARG A 199 6.33 -9.35 -23.54
N ASN A 200 6.85 -9.69 -24.72
CA ASN A 200 8.28 -9.97 -24.94
C ASN A 200 8.87 -11.01 -23.97
N GLY A 201 8.08 -12.01 -23.57
CA GLY A 201 8.51 -13.06 -22.63
C GLY A 201 8.49 -12.66 -21.15
N TYR A 202 7.98 -11.47 -20.81
CA TYR A 202 7.82 -11.01 -19.43
C TYR A 202 6.35 -10.97 -19.03
N ALA A 203 6.04 -11.38 -17.80
CA ALA A 203 4.75 -11.07 -17.18
C ALA A 203 4.60 -9.55 -17.04
N GLN A 204 3.44 -8.99 -17.36
CA GLN A 204 3.24 -7.54 -17.47
C GLN A 204 1.85 -7.11 -17.02
N ALA A 205 1.76 -5.91 -16.46
CA ALA A 205 0.51 -5.17 -16.37
C ALA A 205 0.28 -4.47 -17.72
N LEU A 206 -0.82 -4.80 -18.38
CA LEU A 206 -1.03 -4.44 -19.78
C LEU A 206 -1.40 -2.96 -19.97
N ASN A 207 -2.06 -2.38 -18.97
CA ASN A 207 -2.77 -1.10 -19.11
C ASN A 207 -2.42 -0.10 -18.00
N ILE A 208 -1.15 -0.08 -17.54
CA ILE A 208 -0.70 0.96 -16.60
C ILE A 208 -0.97 2.35 -17.22
N PRO A 209 -1.74 3.24 -16.55
CA PRO A 209 -2.04 4.56 -17.06
C PRO A 209 -0.80 5.38 -17.39
N SER A 210 -0.80 6.01 -18.57
CA SER A 210 0.25 6.93 -19.01
C SER A 210 -0.16 8.40 -18.92
N ASP A 211 -1.42 8.69 -18.64
CA ASP A 211 -2.06 10.01 -18.66
C ASP A 211 -2.11 10.72 -17.29
N THR A 212 -1.58 10.10 -16.24
CA THR A 212 -1.55 10.62 -14.86
C THR A 212 -0.30 11.48 -14.56
N GLY A 213 0.25 12.14 -15.59
CA GLY A 213 1.42 13.02 -15.48
C GLY A 213 2.76 12.29 -15.56
N THR A 214 3.84 13.04 -15.74
CA THR A 214 5.21 12.48 -15.86
C THR A 214 5.63 11.84 -14.54
N PRO A 215 6.12 10.58 -14.54
CA PRO A 215 6.51 9.91 -13.30
C PRO A 215 7.73 10.57 -12.66
N VAL A 216 7.66 10.75 -11.34
CA VAL A 216 8.79 11.12 -10.49
C VAL A 216 9.51 9.85 -10.08
N ARG A 217 10.79 9.74 -10.44
CA ARG A 217 11.61 8.55 -10.19
C ARG A 217 12.61 8.79 -9.07
N PHE A 218 12.75 7.83 -8.18
CA PHE A 218 13.72 7.90 -7.08
C PHE A 218 14.13 6.53 -6.57
N ALA A 219 15.31 6.46 -5.98
CA ALA A 219 15.76 5.29 -5.24
C ALA A 219 15.09 5.26 -3.86
N GLY A 220 14.55 4.12 -3.48
CA GLY A 220 13.79 3.95 -2.25
C GLY A 220 13.90 2.54 -1.68
N SER A 221 12.95 2.19 -0.81
CA SER A 221 12.84 0.86 -0.23
C SER A 221 11.42 0.32 -0.29
N THR A 222 11.21 -0.93 0.12
CA THR A 222 9.84 -1.42 0.34
C THR A 222 9.18 -0.69 1.52
N THR A 223 7.87 -0.51 1.40
CA THR A 223 7.05 0.19 2.39
C THR A 223 6.35 -0.79 3.33
N GLY A 224 5.41 -0.28 4.13
CA GLY A 224 4.65 -1.04 5.12
C GLY A 224 4.90 -0.57 6.55
N PRO A 225 3.85 -0.54 7.39
CA PRO A 225 3.91 0.07 8.73
C PRO A 225 4.85 -0.64 9.70
N SER A 226 5.19 -1.91 9.43
CA SER A 226 6.22 -2.62 10.21
C SER A 226 7.59 -1.94 10.17
N TYR A 227 7.83 -1.07 9.20
CA TYR A 227 9.05 -0.27 9.06
C TYR A 227 8.93 1.15 9.65
N ASN A 228 7.83 1.51 10.34
CA ASN A 228 7.69 2.85 10.95
C ASN A 228 8.89 3.24 11.84
N GLU A 229 9.56 2.26 12.46
CA GLU A 229 10.66 2.49 13.41
C GLU A 229 11.97 1.77 13.03
N LYS A 230 12.02 1.09 11.88
CA LYS A 230 13.21 0.36 11.40
C LYS A 230 13.39 0.52 9.90
N GLY A 231 14.64 0.44 9.43
CA GLY A 231 14.93 0.47 8.00
C GLY A 231 14.34 -0.72 7.28
N SER A 232 13.75 -0.49 6.10
CA SER A 232 13.45 -1.56 5.17
C SER A 232 14.72 -1.93 4.38
N PRO A 233 15.06 -3.23 4.30
CA PRO A 233 16.32 -3.66 3.71
C PRO A 233 16.30 -3.71 2.18
N LEU A 234 15.12 -3.89 1.57
CA LEU A 234 15.02 -4.08 0.12
C LEU A 234 15.10 -2.74 -0.60
N GLN A 235 15.91 -2.71 -1.65
CA GLN A 235 16.14 -1.55 -2.49
C GLN A 235 15.17 -1.57 -3.66
N VAL A 236 14.48 -0.46 -3.90
CA VAL A 236 13.40 -0.39 -4.88
C VAL A 236 13.54 0.87 -5.72
N SER A 237 13.56 0.73 -7.04
CA SER A 237 13.41 1.84 -7.97
C SER A 237 11.93 2.23 -8.08
N TRP A 238 11.58 3.41 -7.54
CA TRP A 238 10.22 3.92 -7.55
C TRP A 238 9.96 4.81 -8.76
N SER A 239 8.73 4.76 -9.27
CA SER A 239 8.21 5.60 -10.35
C SER A 239 6.78 6.00 -9.98
N VAL A 240 6.62 7.20 -9.42
CA VAL A 240 5.33 7.68 -8.89
C VAL A 240 4.76 8.77 -9.78
N ARG A 241 3.55 8.56 -10.31
CA ARG A 241 2.87 9.58 -11.13
C ARG A 241 2.09 10.57 -10.25
N PRO A 242 2.18 11.88 -10.52
CA PRO A 242 1.70 12.91 -9.59
C PRO A 242 0.20 13.23 -9.71
N LYS A 243 -0.51 12.76 -10.74
CA LYS A 243 -1.95 13.03 -10.91
C LYS A 243 -2.80 11.81 -10.56
N VAL A 244 -4.02 12.07 -10.13
CA VAL A 244 -4.97 11.05 -9.71
C VAL A 244 -5.91 10.67 -10.86
N LYS A 245 -6.15 9.37 -11.05
CA LYS A 245 -7.20 8.88 -11.97
C LYS A 245 -8.47 8.51 -11.19
N LYS A 246 -9.63 8.82 -11.75
CA LYS A 246 -10.92 8.40 -11.21
C LYS A 246 -11.20 6.96 -11.63
N VAL A 247 -11.56 6.11 -10.68
CA VAL A 247 -11.79 4.67 -10.89
C VAL A 247 -13.16 4.30 -10.34
N GLU A 248 -13.89 3.48 -11.10
CA GLU A 248 -15.23 3.04 -10.75
C GLU A 248 -15.19 2.05 -9.58
N ILE A 249 -15.80 2.41 -8.44
CA ILE A 249 -15.65 1.68 -7.17
C ILE A 249 -16.15 0.23 -7.26
N GLU A 250 -17.21 -0.02 -8.01
CA GLU A 250 -17.77 -1.38 -8.15
C GLU A 250 -16.78 -2.31 -8.88
N THR A 251 -15.97 -1.78 -9.80
CA THR A 251 -14.94 -2.57 -10.51
C THR A 251 -13.76 -2.93 -9.60
N VAL A 252 -13.45 -2.08 -8.63
CA VAL A 252 -12.48 -2.37 -7.57
C VAL A 252 -13.02 -3.50 -6.68
N GLY A 253 -14.30 -3.43 -6.32
CA GLY A 253 -14.98 -4.48 -5.54
C GLY A 253 -14.89 -5.84 -6.21
N LYS A 254 -15.23 -5.90 -7.50
CA LYS A 254 -15.15 -7.13 -8.30
C LYS A 254 -13.73 -7.70 -8.36
N TRP A 255 -12.70 -6.84 -8.50
CA TRP A 255 -11.32 -7.30 -8.52
C TRP A 255 -10.86 -7.91 -7.18
N CYS A 256 -11.34 -7.36 -6.05
CA CYS A 256 -11.05 -7.90 -4.72
C CYS A 256 -11.73 -9.24 -4.41
N GLU A 257 -12.70 -9.67 -5.21
CA GLU A 257 -13.36 -10.97 -5.04
C GLU A 257 -12.50 -12.12 -5.61
N ASP A 258 -11.78 -11.87 -6.70
CA ASP A 258 -10.93 -12.87 -7.35
C ASP A 258 -9.81 -12.20 -8.15
N ASN A 259 -8.57 -12.36 -7.68
CA ASN A 259 -7.37 -11.98 -8.39
C ASN A 259 -6.20 -12.90 -8.00
N VAL A 260 -5.21 -13.03 -8.89
CA VAL A 260 -4.04 -13.90 -8.71
C VAL A 260 -3.13 -13.50 -7.52
N PHE A 261 -3.32 -12.29 -6.99
CA PHE A 261 -2.54 -11.75 -5.89
C PHE A 261 -3.17 -12.03 -4.52
N ASN A 262 -4.37 -12.62 -4.47
CA ASN A 262 -5.18 -12.83 -3.26
C ASN A 262 -5.44 -11.53 -2.47
N GLU A 263 -5.49 -10.40 -3.16
CA GLU A 263 -5.75 -9.09 -2.56
C GLU A 263 -7.25 -8.89 -2.39
N ASP A 264 -7.72 -8.74 -1.15
CA ASP A 264 -9.15 -8.59 -0.85
C ASP A 264 -9.47 -7.32 -0.02
N HIS A 265 -8.44 -6.53 0.31
CA HIS A 265 -8.54 -5.28 1.04
C HIS A 265 -7.34 -4.36 0.77
N ALA A 266 -7.49 -3.11 1.19
CA ALA A 266 -6.42 -2.14 1.13
C ALA A 266 -5.39 -2.37 2.24
N HIS A 267 -4.10 -2.30 1.90
CA HIS A 267 -3.02 -2.37 2.88
C HIS A 267 -2.91 -1.08 3.69
N ALA A 268 -2.40 -1.21 4.91
CA ALA A 268 -2.01 -0.09 5.77
C ALA A 268 -0.78 0.63 5.18
N VAL A 269 -0.63 1.92 5.49
CA VAL A 269 0.47 2.76 4.97
C VAL A 269 1.55 2.99 6.03
N ARG A 270 2.81 3.11 5.61
CA ARG A 270 3.90 3.55 6.50
C ARG A 270 3.86 5.08 6.69
N ASN A 271 4.36 5.57 7.83
CA ASN A 271 4.61 7.01 8.02
C ASN A 271 5.54 7.57 6.94
N LEU A 272 5.22 8.77 6.45
CA LEU A 272 6.08 9.52 5.53
C LEU A 272 7.49 9.72 6.11
N VAL A 273 8.51 9.32 5.34
CA VAL A 273 9.92 9.55 5.67
C VAL A 273 10.27 11.00 5.35
N THR A 274 10.75 11.73 6.36
CA THR A 274 11.08 13.15 6.24
C THR A 274 12.55 13.47 6.53
N ASN A 275 13.31 12.53 7.10
CA ASN A 275 14.73 12.71 7.36
C ASN A 275 15.52 12.67 6.04
N PRO A 276 16.21 13.75 5.63
CA PRO A 276 16.98 13.77 4.39
C PRO A 276 18.07 12.68 4.32
N GLU A 277 18.65 12.28 5.45
CA GLU A 277 19.66 11.19 5.48
C GLU A 277 19.08 9.82 5.11
N LEU A 278 17.75 9.70 5.06
CA LEU A 278 17.02 8.51 4.62
C LEU A 278 16.33 8.72 3.28
N LEU A 279 16.56 9.82 2.58
CA LEU A 279 15.98 10.09 1.27
C LEU A 279 17.09 10.19 0.21
N SER A 280 16.80 9.70 -0.99
CA SER A 280 17.60 9.97 -2.18
C SER A 280 17.31 11.38 -2.69
N GLU A 281 18.24 11.98 -3.42
CA GLU A 281 17.92 13.15 -4.22
C GLU A 281 17.04 12.73 -5.42
N ILE A 282 15.98 13.49 -5.70
CA ILE A 282 15.20 13.34 -6.94
C ILE A 282 15.85 14.19 -8.01
N LYS A 283 16.32 13.56 -9.08
CA LYS A 283 16.96 14.23 -10.21
C LYS A 283 15.92 14.92 -11.11
#